data_AF-A0A1B7UHK4-F1
#
_entry.id   AF-A0A1B7UHK4-F1
#
_cell.length_a   1.000
_cell.length_b   1.000
_cell.length_c   1.000
_cell.angle_alpha   90.00
_cell.angle_beta   90.00
_cell.angle_gamma   90.00
#
_symmetry.space_group_name_H-M   'P 1'
#
loop_
_entity.id
_entity.type
_entity.pdbx_description
1 polymer ?
#
loop_
_entity_poly.entity_id
_entity_poly.type
_entity_poly.pdbx_seq_one_letter_code
_entity_poly.pdbx_strand_id
1 'polypeptide(L)' 'MAKKAFALRLDEAMLTALQRWADDEFRSVNGQIEYLLHEALLQSGRQKKATAEVLQPTDHNDQN' A
#
# COMPACT_ATOMS: atom_id res chain seq x y z
N MET A 1 7.49 -7.12 -9.87
CA MET A 1 6.72 -5.86 -9.78
C MET A 1 7.36 -5.00 -8.70
N ALA A 2 7.95 -3.86 -9.05
CA ALA A 2 8.51 -2.94 -8.05
C ALA A 2 7.37 -2.23 -7.33
N LYS A 3 7.38 -2.23 -5.99
CA LYS A 3 6.41 -1.48 -5.19
C LYS A 3 6.76 0.01 -5.26
N LYS A 4 5.79 0.88 -5.55
CA LYS A 4 5.99 2.33 -5.53
C LYS A 4 5.80 2.84 -4.11
N ALA A 5 6.85 3.44 -3.53
CA ALA A 5 6.73 4.10 -2.24
C ALA A 5 5.83 5.33 -2.35
N PHE A 6 4.91 5.49 -1.39
CA PHE A 6 4.06 6.66 -1.26
C PHE A 6 4.07 7.14 0.19
N ALA A 7 4.10 8.45 0.41
CA ALA A 7 4.01 9.02 1.74
C ALA A 7 2.54 9.06 2.18
N LEU A 8 2.21 8.30 3.23
CA LEU A 8 0.87 8.28 3.82
C LEU A 8 0.84 9.22 5.02
N ARG A 9 -0.18 10.07 5.11
CA ARG A 9 -0.44 10.92 6.28
C ARG A 9 -1.42 10.20 7.19
N LEU A 10 -0.99 9.87 8.38
CA LEU A 10 -1.78 9.23 9.44
C LEU A 10 -1.60 10.02 10.73
N ASP A 11 -2.63 10.07 11.56
CA ASP A 11 -2.45 10.48 12.95
C ASP A 11 -1.72 9.38 13.75
N GLU A 12 -1.09 9.79 14.85
CA GLU A 12 -0.27 8.92 15.68
C GLU A 12 -1.06 7.78 16.34
N ALA A 13 -2.32 8.07 16.74
CA ALA A 13 -3.17 7.08 17.37
C ALA A 13 -3.54 5.97 16.38
N MET A 14 -3.86 6.32 15.15
CA MET A 14 -4.14 5.38 14.07
C MET A 14 -2.91 4.52 13.73
N LEU A 15 -1.72 5.14 13.63
CA LEU A 15 -0.49 4.38 13.38
C LEU A 15 -0.21 3.38 14.51
N THR A 16 -0.41 3.79 15.76
CA THR A 16 -0.21 2.92 16.93
C THR A 16 -1.19 1.74 16.95
N ALA A 17 -2.47 2.00 16.65
CA ALA A 17 -3.47 0.95 16.55
C ALA A 17 -3.14 -0.04 15.43
N LEU A 18 -2.67 0.46 14.28
CA LEU A 18 -2.28 -0.36 13.14
C LEU A 18 -1.03 -1.20 13.41
N GLN A 19 -0.05 -0.65 14.12
CA GLN A 19 1.14 -1.39 14.56
C GLN A 19 0.76 -2.56 15.46
N ARG A 20 -0.09 -2.32 16.47
CA ARG A 20 -0.57 -3.39 17.37
C ARG A 20 -1.29 -4.49 16.61
N TRP A 21 -2.17 -4.13 15.68
CA TRP A 21 -2.88 -5.12 14.87
C TRP A 21 -1.92 -5.92 13.98
N ALA A 22 -0.93 -5.26 13.37
CA ALA A 22 0.09 -5.96 12.59
C ALA A 22 0.88 -6.94 13.46
N ASP A 23 1.26 -6.54 14.68
CA ASP A 23 1.99 -7.37 15.63
C ASP A 23 1.16 -8.60 16.06
N ASP A 24 -0.13 -8.42 16.35
CA ASP A 24 -1.07 -9.49 16.71
C ASP A 24 -1.19 -10.56 15.61
N GLU A 25 -1.06 -10.15 14.34
CA GLU A 25 -1.13 -11.03 13.17
C GLU A 25 0.25 -11.47 12.64
N PHE A 26 1.33 -11.16 13.38
CA PHE A 26 2.72 -11.43 12.97
C PHE A 26 3.08 -10.87 11.57
N ARG A 27 2.57 -9.67 11.26
CA ARG A 27 2.81 -8.94 10.02
C ARG A 27 3.63 -7.68 10.25
N SER A 28 4.26 -7.18 9.18
CA SER A 28 4.77 -5.81 9.18
C SER A 28 3.64 -4.82 9.00
N VAL A 29 3.80 -3.59 9.48
CA VAL A 29 2.81 -2.51 9.27
C VAL A 29 2.51 -2.30 7.79
N ASN A 30 3.54 -2.31 6.93
CA ASN A 30 3.34 -2.18 5.49
C ASN A 30 2.53 -3.35 4.92
N GLY A 31 2.79 -4.58 5.38
CA GLY A 31 2.00 -5.76 5.01
C GLY A 31 0.54 -5.65 5.45
N GLN A 32 0.30 -5.11 6.65
CA GLN A 32 -1.06 -4.87 7.16
C GLN A 32 -1.79 -3.80 6.33
N ILE A 33 -1.12 -2.68 6.01
CA ILE A 33 -1.67 -1.63 5.14
C ILE A 33 -2.04 -2.22 3.77
N GLU A 34 -1.14 -2.99 3.16
CA GLU A 34 -1.38 -3.62 1.86
C GLU A 34 -2.60 -4.55 1.89
N TYR A 35 -2.70 -5.39 2.93
CA TYR A 35 -3.83 -6.28 3.12
C TYR A 35 -5.16 -5.51 3.25
N LEU A 36 -5.20 -4.49 4.11
CA LEU A 36 -6.41 -3.70 4.33
C LEU A 36 -6.85 -2.95 3.08
N LEU A 37 -5.91 -2.37 2.33
CA LEU A 37 -6.21 -1.69 1.08
C LEU A 37 -6.72 -2.67 0.01
N HIS A 38 -6.12 -3.85 -0.08
CA HIS A 38 -6.58 -4.90 -0.99
C HIS A 38 -8.01 -5.34 -0.67
N GLU A 39 -8.29 -5.64 0.59
CA GLU A 39 -9.62 -6.04 1.05
C GLU A 39 -10.64 -4.94 0.84
N ALA A 40 -10.32 -3.69 1.17
CA ALA A 40 -11.21 -2.54 0.95
C ALA A 40 -11.53 -2.33 -0.54
N LEU A 41 -10.55 -2.51 -1.44
CA LEU A 41 -10.77 -2.43 -2.89
C LEU A 41 -11.65 -3.57 -3.41
N LEU A 42 -11.45 -4.79 -2.91
CA LEU A 42 -12.27 -5.95 -3.26
C LEU A 42 -13.71 -5.75 -2.79
N GLN A 43 -13.90 -5.41 -1.51
CA GLN A 43 -15.23 -5.19 -0.91
C GLN A 43 -15.99 -4.02 -1.54
N SER A 44 -15.28 -2.97 -1.97
CA SER A 44 -15.89 -1.85 -2.69
C SER A 44 -16.15 -2.14 -4.18
N GLY A 45 -15.78 -3.32 -4.69
CA GLY A 45 -15.88 -3.67 -6.11
C GLY A 45 -14.97 -2.83 -7.01
N ARG A 46 -13.96 -2.15 -6.42
CA ARG A 46 -13.02 -1.26 -7.12
C ARG A 46 -11.72 -1.94 -7.49
N GLN A 47 -11.54 -3.20 -7.09
CA GLN A 47 -10.46 -4.02 -7.57
C GLN A 47 -10.68 -4.30 -9.07
N LYS A 48 -10.07 -3.47 -9.93
CA LYS A 48 -9.97 -3.79 -11.35
C LYS A 48 -9.21 -5.12 -11.44
N LYS A 49 -9.82 -6.16 -12.05
CA LYS A 49 -9.07 -7.32 -12.54
C LYS A 49 -7.88 -6.75 -13.31
N ALA A 50 -6.67 -7.08 -12.91
CA ALA A 50 -5.46 -6.52 -13.50
C ALA A 50 -5.43 -6.78 -15.01
N THR A 51 -5.92 -5.83 -15.81
CA THR A 51 -5.39 -5.62 -17.15
C THR A 51 -3.98 -5.11 -16.93
N ALA A 52 -3.02 -5.90 -17.38
CA ALA A 52 -1.59 -5.73 -17.25
C ALA A 52 -1.06 -4.52 -18.05
N GLU A 53 -1.64 -3.34 -17.87
CA GLU A 53 -1.22 -2.12 -18.54
C GLU A 53 -1.04 -0.96 -17.56
N VAL A 54 0.07 -0.27 -17.78
CA VAL A 54 0.54 0.96 -17.10
C VAL A 54 1.35 0.74 -15.82
N LEU A 55 2.43 -0.03 -15.93
CA LEU A 55 3.70 0.39 -15.33
C LEU A 55 4.58 0.92 -16.47
N GLN A 56 4.38 2.18 -16.84
CA GLN A 56 5.42 2.90 -17.57
C GLN A 56 6.57 3.18 -16.59
N PRO A 57 7.80 2.72 -16.86
CA PRO A 57 8.95 3.27 -16.19
C PRO A 57 9.16 4.67 -16.78
N THR A 58 8.75 5.72 -16.06
CA THR A 58 9.34 7.03 -16.33
C THR A 58 10.69 7.04 -15.63
N ASP A 59 11.69 6.53 -16.34
CA ASP A 59 13.07 6.97 -16.18
C ASP A 59 13.08 8.49 -16.36
N HIS A 60 13.24 9.25 -15.28
CA HIS A 60 13.81 10.59 -15.34
C HIS A 60 15.05 10.57 -14.45
N ASN A 61 16.12 10.05 -15.03
CA ASN A 61 17.46 10.56 -14.78
C ASN A 61 17.51 11.96 -15.40
N ASP A 62 17.45 12.99 -14.58
CA ASP A 62 17.97 14.30 -14.95
C ASP A 62 18.92 14.78 -13.85
N GLN A 63 20.14 15.00 -14.30
CA GLN A 63 21.28 15.57 -13.60
C GLN A 63 20.95 17.01 -13.18
N ASN A 64 21.27 17.37 -11.93
CA ASN A 64 22.00 18.60 -11.56
C ASN A 64 22.19 18.66 -10.03
#